data_AF-A0A7J3IET3-F1
#
_entry.id   AF-A0A7J3IET3-F1
#
_cell.length_a   1.000
_cell.length_b   1.000
_cell.length_c   1.000
_cell.angle_alpha   90.00
_cell.angle_beta   90.00
_cell.angle_gamma   90.00
#
_symmetry.space_group_name_H-M   'P 1'
#
loop_
_entity.id
_entity.type
_entity.pdbx_description
1 polymer ?
#
loop_
_entity_poly.entity_id
_entity_poly.type
_entity_poly.pdbx_seq_one_letter_code
_entity_poly.pdbx_strand_id
1 'polypeptide(L)'
;MAMAEVSEEVEKMYESYSKLYFELKEKARIAAENREKILGEIRVRMDAWRNVIKSLLESVNVEYQNILSQVAGSGFVRLVNEDDIESAGLEIYVGFKGSQPIPLNIYSQSGGERSTATMAFLLALQKHIKSPFRAIDEYDVHMDPRNREIIANLLISAVKNEGAQYLAITPNQMFFEGKDVHIITVQNVDGKSLIREVI
;
A
#
# COMPACT_ATOMS: atom_id res chain seq x y z
N MET A 1 -79.56 8.24 -17.34
CA MET A 1 -78.10 8.11 -17.15
C MET A 1 -77.82 6.64 -16.89
N ALA A 2 -77.43 5.90 -17.93
CA ALA A 2 -77.13 4.48 -17.80
C ALA A 2 -75.72 4.34 -17.21
N MET A 3 -75.62 3.83 -15.98
CA MET A 3 -74.39 3.24 -15.49
C MET A 3 -74.19 1.96 -16.29
N ALA A 4 -73.19 1.95 -17.17
CA ALA A 4 -72.77 0.74 -17.85
C ALA A 4 -72.31 -0.28 -16.79
N GLU A 5 -72.96 -1.44 -16.73
CA GLU A 5 -72.51 -2.56 -15.90
C GLU A 5 -71.08 -2.92 -16.33
N VAL A 6 -70.15 -2.73 -15.40
CA VAL A 6 -68.76 -3.13 -15.58
C VAL A 6 -68.74 -4.65 -15.66
N SER A 7 -68.17 -5.20 -16.73
CA SER A 7 -68.01 -6.66 -16.90
C SER A 7 -67.26 -7.26 -15.71
N GLU A 8 -67.70 -8.43 -15.24
CA GLU A 8 -67.08 -9.18 -14.13
C GLU A 8 -65.58 -9.47 -14.35
N GLU A 9 -65.15 -9.55 -15.61
CA GLU A 9 -63.74 -9.66 -16.00
C GLU A 9 -62.95 -8.38 -15.71
N VAL A 10 -63.55 -7.20 -15.91
CA VAL A 10 -62.94 -5.91 -15.64
C VAL A 10 -62.76 -5.69 -14.14
N GLU A 11 -63.71 -6.15 -13.33
CA GLU A 11 -63.62 -6.08 -11.87
C GLU A 11 -62.50 -6.99 -11.31
N LYS A 12 -62.44 -8.26 -11.76
CA LYS A 12 -61.34 -9.18 -11.40
C LYS A 12 -59.97 -8.65 -11.85
N MET A 13 -59.91 -8.06 -13.04
CA MET A 13 -58.69 -7.47 -13.56
C MET A 13 -58.24 -6.27 -12.71
N TYR A 14 -59.18 -5.40 -12.31
CA TYR A 14 -58.89 -4.27 -11.43
C TYR A 14 -58.39 -4.72 -10.05
N GLU A 15 -59.03 -5.73 -9.43
CA GLU A 15 -58.56 -6.29 -8.15
C GLU A 15 -57.14 -6.87 -8.26
N SER A 16 -56.86 -7.60 -9.35
CA SER A 16 -55.53 -8.17 -9.61
C SER A 16 -54.47 -7.08 -9.75
N TYR A 17 -54.74 -6.05 -10.57
CA TYR A 17 -53.83 -4.92 -10.74
C TYR A 17 -53.63 -4.12 -9.44
N SER A 18 -54.69 -3.95 -8.65
CA SER A 18 -54.63 -3.27 -7.35
C SER A 18 -53.73 -4.03 -6.38
N LYS A 19 -53.91 -5.36 -6.25
CA LYS A 19 -53.04 -6.22 -5.43
C LYS A 19 -51.58 -6.13 -5.89
N LEU A 20 -51.32 -6.27 -7.19
CA LEU A 20 -49.97 -6.17 -7.74
C LEU A 20 -49.34 -4.79 -7.48
N TYR A 21 -50.12 -3.72 -7.61
CA TYR A 21 -49.66 -2.35 -7.30
C TYR A 21 -49.23 -2.22 -5.84
N PHE A 22 -50.04 -2.71 -4.90
CA PHE A 22 -49.69 -2.65 -3.47
C PHE A 22 -48.48 -3.52 -3.13
N GLU A 23 -48.35 -4.70 -3.73
CA GLU A 23 -47.18 -5.56 -3.56
C GLU A 23 -45.89 -4.91 -4.10
N LEU A 24 -45.94 -4.32 -5.30
CA LEU A 24 -44.79 -3.62 -5.89
C LEU A 24 -44.41 -2.39 -5.08
N LYS A 25 -45.40 -1.63 -4.60
CA LYS A 25 -45.17 -0.47 -3.73
C LYS A 25 -44.47 -0.87 -2.44
N GLU A 26 -44.90 -1.97 -1.82
CA GLU A 26 -44.28 -2.46 -0.59
C GLU A 26 -42.87 -3.00 -0.83
N LYS A 27 -42.65 -3.76 -1.92
CA LYS A 27 -41.30 -4.19 -2.31
C LYS A 27 -40.36 -3.00 -2.57
N ALA A 28 -40.86 -1.95 -3.22
CA ALA A 28 -40.09 -0.73 -3.46
C ALA A 28 -39.74 -0.01 -2.15
N ARG A 29 -40.68 0.06 -1.20
CA ARG A 29 -40.45 0.62 0.14
C ARG A 29 -39.36 -0.14 0.88
N ILE A 30 -39.47 -1.47 0.94
CA ILE A 30 -38.48 -2.34 1.60
C ILE A 30 -37.10 -2.21 0.93
N ALA A 31 -37.06 -2.17 -0.40
CA ALA A 31 -35.81 -1.99 -1.14
C ALA A 31 -35.13 -0.64 -0.85
N ALA A 32 -35.91 0.44 -0.75
CA ALA A 32 -35.40 1.77 -0.39
C ALA A 32 -34.84 1.78 1.05
N GLU A 33 -35.56 1.19 2.01
CA GLU A 33 -35.12 1.09 3.40
C GLU A 33 -33.86 0.24 3.55
N ASN A 34 -33.78 -0.89 2.84
CA ASN A 34 -32.59 -1.73 2.83
C ASN A 34 -31.38 -1.00 2.21
N ARG A 35 -31.60 -0.27 1.11
CA ARG A 35 -30.55 0.53 0.48
C ARG A 35 -30.00 1.58 1.44
N GLU A 36 -30.88 2.28 2.16
CA GLU A 36 -30.45 3.30 3.14
C GLU A 36 -29.62 2.69 4.26
N LYS A 37 -30.06 1.56 4.83
CA LYS A 37 -29.30 0.82 5.86
C LYS A 37 -27.91 0.40 5.37
N ILE A 38 -27.84 -0.20 4.18
CA ILE A 38 -26.58 -0.65 3.58
C ILE A 38 -25.62 0.52 3.35
N LEU A 39 -26.12 1.64 2.82
CA LEU A 39 -25.31 2.85 2.62
C LEU A 39 -24.79 3.42 3.95
N GLY A 40 -25.60 3.34 5.01
CA GLY A 40 -25.17 3.70 6.37
C GLY A 40 -24.02 2.82 6.87
N GLU A 41 -24.14 1.50 6.72
CA GLU A 41 -23.08 0.55 7.11
C GLU A 41 -21.79 0.74 6.31
N ILE A 42 -21.91 0.98 5.00
CA ILE A 42 -20.76 1.26 4.13
C ILE A 42 -20.02 2.50 4.62
N ARG A 43 -20.72 3.61 4.94
CA ARG A 43 -20.08 4.83 5.45
C ARG A 43 -19.28 4.57 6.73
N VAL A 44 -19.87 3.87 7.69
CA VAL A 44 -19.18 3.53 8.96
C VAL A 44 -17.90 2.72 8.70
N ARG A 45 -17.96 1.74 7.78
CA ARG A 45 -16.78 0.94 7.43
C ARG A 45 -15.72 1.75 6.67
N MET A 46 -16.14 2.64 5.78
CA MET A 46 -15.24 3.53 5.04
C MET A 46 -14.51 4.50 5.98
N ASP A 47 -15.20 5.07 6.96
CA ASP A 47 -14.59 5.95 7.97
C ASP A 47 -13.57 5.18 8.82
N ALA A 48 -13.92 3.96 9.26
CA ALA A 48 -13.01 3.10 10.01
C ALA A 48 -11.75 2.76 9.20
N TRP A 49 -11.92 2.36 7.93
CA TRP A 49 -10.81 2.09 7.01
C TRP A 49 -9.91 3.32 6.83
N ARG A 50 -10.51 4.50 6.56
CA ARG A 50 -9.77 5.76 6.37
C ARG A 50 -8.93 6.11 7.59
N ASN A 51 -9.49 5.96 8.78
CA ASN A 51 -8.78 6.23 10.04
C ASN A 51 -7.57 5.31 10.22
N VAL A 52 -7.73 4.01 9.94
CA VAL A 52 -6.64 3.04 10.02
C VAL A 52 -5.52 3.37 9.03
N ILE A 53 -5.86 3.64 7.77
CA ILE A 53 -4.87 3.95 6.74
C ILE A 53 -4.17 5.28 7.01
N LYS A 54 -4.89 6.33 7.43
CA LYS A 54 -4.28 7.61 7.79
C LYS A 54 -3.30 7.48 8.94
N SER A 55 -3.69 6.79 10.01
CA SER A 55 -2.82 6.57 11.17
C SER A 55 -1.55 5.78 10.80
N LEU A 56 -1.69 4.76 9.95
CA LEU A 56 -0.53 4.03 9.41
C LEU A 56 0.37 4.95 8.58
N LEU A 57 -0.21 5.73 7.65
CA LEU A 57 0.55 6.62 6.77
C LEU A 57 1.24 7.76 7.53
N GLU A 58 0.67 8.26 8.62
CA GLU A 58 1.34 9.25 9.48
C GLU A 58 2.64 8.67 10.05
N SER A 59 2.59 7.47 10.63
CA SER A 59 3.78 6.80 11.17
C SER A 59 4.80 6.45 10.07
N VAL A 60 4.32 5.93 8.94
CA VAL A 60 5.17 5.61 7.78
C VAL A 60 5.83 6.87 7.22
N ASN A 61 5.13 8.01 7.18
CA ASN A 61 5.69 9.27 6.69
C ASN A 61 6.84 9.78 7.55
N VAL A 62 6.71 9.69 8.88
CA VAL A 62 7.79 10.08 9.80
C VAL A 62 9.05 9.27 9.50
N GLU A 63 8.92 7.94 9.38
CA GLU A 63 10.07 7.09 9.10
C GLU A 63 10.61 7.30 7.69
N TYR A 64 9.73 7.46 6.70
CA TYR A 64 10.10 7.71 5.31
C TYR A 64 10.92 9.00 5.17
N GLN A 65 10.51 10.07 5.83
CA GLN A 65 11.24 11.34 5.86
C GLN A 65 12.58 11.20 6.57
N ASN A 66 12.63 10.48 7.70
CA ASN A 66 13.87 10.21 8.40
C ASN A 66 14.89 9.48 7.51
N ILE A 67 14.45 8.44 6.79
CA ILE A 67 15.31 7.69 5.88
C ILE A 67 15.76 8.57 4.71
N LEU A 68 14.83 9.27 4.06
CA LEU A 68 15.15 10.14 2.93
C LEU A 68 16.16 11.23 3.31
N SER A 69 16.05 11.80 4.52
CA SER A 69 16.97 12.85 4.97
C SER A 69 18.43 12.37 5.01
N GLN A 70 18.68 11.09 5.30
CA GLN A 70 20.02 10.52 5.36
C GLN A 70 20.64 10.38 3.96
N VAL A 71 19.82 10.13 2.94
CA VAL A 71 20.23 10.03 1.53
C VAL A 71 20.11 11.37 0.77
N ALA A 72 20.10 12.50 1.50
CA ALA A 72 19.94 13.85 0.92
C ALA A 72 18.68 14.01 0.04
N GLY A 73 17.61 13.29 0.42
CA GLY A 73 16.28 13.36 -0.16
C GLY A 73 15.25 13.94 0.81
N SER A 74 14.09 14.25 0.27
CA SER A 74 12.91 14.68 1.02
C SER A 74 11.65 14.19 0.30
N GLY A 75 10.56 13.98 1.03
CA GLY A 75 9.39 13.34 0.44
C GLY A 75 8.29 13.03 1.44
N PHE A 76 7.19 12.50 0.94
CA PHE A 76 6.06 12.03 1.73
C PHE A 76 5.23 11.06 0.90
N VAL A 77 4.36 10.31 1.55
CA VAL A 77 3.40 9.39 0.95
C VAL A 77 2.01 9.84 1.35
N ARG A 78 1.09 9.94 0.38
CA ARG A 78 -0.28 10.34 0.64
C ARG A 78 -1.28 9.34 0.07
N LEU A 79 -2.42 9.24 0.75
CA LEU A 79 -3.61 8.58 0.22
C LEU A 79 -4.32 9.54 -0.74
N VAL A 80 -4.69 9.03 -1.92
CA VAL A 80 -5.53 9.72 -2.90
C VAL A 80 -6.84 8.98 -3.09
N ASN A 81 -7.89 9.69 -3.51
CA ASN A 81 -9.24 9.16 -3.70
C ASN A 81 -9.80 8.43 -2.46
N GLU A 82 -9.58 8.98 -1.26
CA GLU A 82 -9.98 8.34 0.00
C GLU A 82 -11.51 8.22 0.22
N ASP A 83 -12.30 8.84 -0.67
CA ASP A 83 -13.76 8.79 -0.67
C ASP A 83 -14.33 7.57 -1.41
N ASP A 84 -13.50 6.82 -2.13
CA ASP A 84 -13.89 5.59 -2.81
C ASP A 84 -12.75 4.57 -2.75
N ILE A 85 -13.00 3.47 -2.04
CA ILE A 85 -11.99 2.43 -1.80
C ILE A 85 -11.53 1.76 -3.11
N GLU A 86 -12.37 1.71 -4.14
CA GLU A 86 -12.03 1.06 -5.42
C GLU A 86 -11.06 1.92 -6.25
N SER A 87 -11.15 3.24 -6.13
CA SER A 87 -10.24 4.19 -6.80
C SER A 87 -9.15 4.74 -5.88
N ALA A 88 -9.15 4.36 -4.60
CA ALA A 88 -8.14 4.75 -3.62
C ALA A 88 -6.75 4.28 -4.02
N GLY A 89 -5.75 5.15 -3.86
CA GLY A 89 -4.38 4.88 -4.23
C GLY A 89 -3.38 5.55 -3.30
N LEU A 90 -2.12 5.10 -3.40
CA LEU A 90 -1.00 5.74 -2.72
C LEU A 90 -0.13 6.46 -3.73
N GLU A 91 0.17 7.72 -3.45
CA GLU A 91 1.16 8.48 -4.20
C GLU A 91 2.39 8.73 -3.32
N ILE A 92 3.55 8.32 -3.83
CA ILE A 92 4.85 8.55 -3.20
C ILE A 92 5.46 9.79 -3.84
N TYR A 93 5.87 10.75 -3.03
CA TYR A 93 6.54 11.97 -3.43
C TYR A 93 7.99 11.95 -2.99
N VAL A 94 8.89 12.31 -3.90
CA VAL A 94 10.32 12.39 -3.59
C VAL A 94 11.00 13.53 -4.33
N GLY A 95 11.98 14.14 -3.68
CA GLY A 95 12.87 15.15 -4.22
C GLY A 95 14.28 14.94 -3.67
N PHE A 96 15.28 15.00 -4.53
CA PHE A 96 16.69 14.86 -4.16
C PHE A 96 17.45 16.16 -4.43
N LYS A 97 18.57 16.36 -3.72
CA LYS A 97 19.51 17.49 -3.95
C LYS A 97 18.85 18.87 -3.83
N GLY A 98 17.88 19.01 -2.91
CA GLY A 98 17.15 20.26 -2.68
C GLY A 98 16.00 20.53 -3.66
N SER A 99 15.72 19.61 -4.59
CA SER A 99 14.54 19.68 -5.44
C SER A 99 13.27 19.49 -4.61
N GLN A 100 12.20 20.20 -4.99
CA GLN A 100 10.89 20.00 -4.37
C GLN A 100 10.40 18.56 -4.62
N PRO A 101 9.77 17.90 -3.62
CA PRO A 101 9.20 16.59 -3.82
C PRO A 101 8.12 16.59 -4.91
N ILE A 102 8.29 15.70 -5.89
CA ILE A 102 7.33 15.47 -6.96
C ILE A 102 6.90 14.00 -6.97
N PRO A 103 5.76 13.65 -7.60
CA PRO A 103 5.33 12.26 -7.67
C PRO A 103 6.43 11.36 -8.23
N LEU A 104 6.66 10.24 -7.56
CA LEU A 104 7.59 9.21 -7.99
C LEU A 104 7.11 8.63 -9.32
N ASN A 105 7.89 8.89 -10.37
CA ASN A 105 7.55 8.55 -11.74
C ASN A 105 8.82 8.17 -12.51
N ILE A 106 8.71 7.19 -13.41
CA ILE A 106 9.78 6.74 -14.30
C ILE A 106 10.37 7.89 -15.14
N TYR A 107 9.56 8.88 -15.50
CA TYR A 107 9.99 9.99 -16.35
C TYR A 107 10.69 11.13 -15.61
N SER A 108 10.54 11.21 -14.28
CA SER A 108 10.95 12.40 -13.53
C SER A 108 12.17 12.17 -12.65
N GLN A 109 12.39 10.95 -12.16
CA GLN A 109 13.55 10.58 -11.35
C GLN A 109 14.50 9.66 -12.10
N SER A 110 15.79 9.77 -11.81
CA SER A 110 16.79 8.81 -12.29
C SER A 110 16.56 7.40 -11.71
N GLY A 111 17.13 6.37 -12.33
CA GLY A 111 17.00 4.99 -11.85
C GLY A 111 17.39 4.82 -10.38
N GLY A 112 18.50 5.42 -9.96
CA GLY A 112 18.97 5.35 -8.57
C GLY A 112 18.12 6.11 -7.58
N GLU A 113 17.61 7.29 -7.95
CA GLU A 113 16.67 8.04 -7.12
C GLU A 113 15.36 7.27 -6.91
N ARG A 114 14.85 6.60 -7.96
CA ARG A 114 13.66 5.76 -7.85
C ARG A 114 13.90 4.57 -6.93
N SER A 115 15.00 3.82 -7.12
CA SER A 115 15.32 2.69 -6.25
C SER A 115 15.51 3.13 -4.79
N THR A 116 16.15 4.27 -4.57
CA THR A 116 16.35 4.84 -3.23
C THR A 116 15.02 5.23 -2.58
N ALA A 117 14.14 5.92 -3.31
CA ALA A 117 12.83 6.32 -2.82
C ALA A 117 11.94 5.12 -2.51
N THR A 118 11.92 4.11 -3.39
CA THR A 118 11.15 2.88 -3.19
C THR A 118 11.67 2.10 -1.98
N MET A 119 12.99 1.93 -1.85
CA MET A 119 13.56 1.21 -0.72
C MET A 119 13.33 1.94 0.60
N ALA A 120 13.42 3.26 0.61
CA ALA A 120 13.08 4.07 1.78
C ALA A 120 11.62 3.87 2.22
N PHE A 121 10.69 3.79 1.26
CA PHE A 121 9.28 3.54 1.55
C PHE A 121 9.06 2.12 2.10
N LEU A 122 9.69 1.10 1.50
CA LEU A 122 9.60 -0.27 1.98
C LEU A 122 10.18 -0.43 3.40
N LEU A 123 11.33 0.19 3.69
CA LEU A 123 11.92 0.23 5.03
C LEU A 123 10.99 0.90 6.05
N ALA A 124 10.36 2.01 5.68
CA ALA A 124 9.41 2.70 6.54
C ALA A 124 8.20 1.82 6.88
N LEU A 125 7.70 1.05 5.90
CA LEU A 125 6.62 0.07 6.12
C LEU A 125 7.06 -1.12 6.98
N GLN A 126 8.31 -1.55 6.89
CA GLN A 126 8.80 -2.75 7.59
C GLN A 126 8.66 -2.64 9.12
N LYS A 127 8.77 -1.44 9.70
CA LYS A 127 8.54 -1.21 11.14
C LYS A 127 7.13 -1.59 11.61
N HIS A 128 6.18 -1.65 10.69
CA HIS A 128 4.79 -2.02 10.97
C HIS A 128 4.48 -3.50 10.69
N ILE A 129 5.43 -4.26 10.13
CA ILE A 129 5.27 -5.67 9.80
C ILE A 129 5.99 -6.50 10.86
N LYS A 130 5.27 -7.35 11.60
CA LYS A 130 5.91 -8.28 12.54
C LYS A 130 6.31 -9.56 11.81
N SER A 131 7.60 -9.74 11.57
CA SER A 131 8.14 -10.99 11.01
C SER A 131 9.44 -11.38 11.71
N PRO A 132 9.61 -12.65 12.15
CA PRO A 132 10.86 -13.11 12.75
C PRO A 132 12.00 -13.23 11.73
N PHE A 133 11.69 -13.30 10.44
CA PHE A 133 12.66 -13.41 9.35
C PHE A 133 12.25 -12.51 8.18
N ARG A 134 13.21 -11.79 7.59
CA ARG A 134 12.98 -10.90 6.45
C ARG A 134 14.07 -11.11 5.41
N ALA A 135 13.68 -11.26 4.15
CA ALA A 135 14.61 -11.40 3.03
C ALA A 135 14.42 -10.25 2.03
N ILE A 136 15.52 -9.73 1.51
CA ILE A 136 15.54 -8.65 0.52
C ILE A 136 16.54 -9.03 -0.56
N ASP A 137 16.12 -9.01 -1.82
CA ASP A 137 16.94 -9.35 -2.97
C ASP A 137 17.20 -8.11 -3.84
N GLU A 138 18.39 -8.03 -4.41
CA GLU A 138 18.83 -7.01 -5.39
C GLU A 138 18.46 -5.55 -5.03
N TYR A 139 18.43 -5.20 -3.75
CA TYR A 139 17.89 -3.91 -3.29
C TYR A 139 18.65 -2.69 -3.80
N ASP A 140 19.92 -2.85 -4.20
CA ASP A 140 20.86 -1.77 -4.46
C ASP A 140 21.36 -1.69 -5.91
N VAL A 141 20.81 -2.50 -6.82
CA VAL A 141 21.30 -2.65 -8.20
C VAL A 141 21.42 -1.33 -8.96
N HIS A 142 20.49 -0.39 -8.73
CA HIS A 142 20.49 0.91 -9.42
C HIS A 142 20.92 2.08 -8.53
N MET A 143 21.24 1.83 -7.25
CA MET A 143 21.65 2.87 -6.32
C MET A 143 23.11 3.25 -6.55
N ASP A 144 23.43 4.54 -6.41
CA ASP A 144 24.81 4.99 -6.34
C ASP A 144 25.50 4.45 -5.06
N PRO A 145 26.85 4.35 -5.04
CA PRO A 145 27.58 3.75 -3.93
C PRO A 145 27.30 4.40 -2.57
N ARG A 146 27.08 5.73 -2.52
CA ARG A 146 26.82 6.45 -1.27
C ARG A 146 25.44 6.07 -0.72
N ASN A 147 24.40 6.13 -1.54
CA ASN A 147 23.04 5.80 -1.11
C ASN A 147 22.93 4.32 -0.73
N ARG A 148 23.60 3.44 -1.45
CA ARG A 148 23.71 2.02 -1.13
C ARG A 148 24.27 1.77 0.28
N GLU A 149 25.40 2.41 0.61
CA GLU A 149 26.02 2.26 1.93
C GLU A 149 25.10 2.75 3.05
N ILE A 150 24.43 3.89 2.85
CA ILE A 150 23.48 4.45 3.82
C ILE A 150 22.29 3.50 4.04
N ILE A 151 21.69 2.99 2.96
CA ILE A 151 20.56 2.05 3.02
C ILE A 151 20.98 0.73 3.68
N ALA A 152 22.18 0.22 3.38
CA ALA A 152 22.70 -0.98 4.03
C ALA A 152 22.89 -0.78 5.56
N ASN A 153 23.40 0.39 5.95
CA ASN A 153 23.55 0.74 7.36
C ASN A 153 22.19 0.88 8.07
N LEU A 154 21.18 1.41 7.39
CA LEU A 154 19.81 1.49 7.88
C LEU A 154 19.19 0.10 8.06
N LEU A 155 19.37 -0.80 7.11
CA LEU A 155 18.93 -2.19 7.20
C LEU A 155 19.49 -2.86 8.45
N ILE A 156 20.80 -2.79 8.65
CA ILE A 156 21.47 -3.37 9.85
C ILE A 156 20.92 -2.75 11.14
N SER A 157 20.67 -1.43 11.15
CA SER A 157 20.16 -0.73 12.32
C SER A 157 18.72 -1.12 12.66
N ALA A 158 17.90 -1.44 11.64
CA ALA A 158 16.53 -1.93 11.84
C ALA A 158 16.51 -3.31 12.53
N VAL A 159 17.45 -4.22 12.16
CA VAL A 159 17.54 -5.57 12.73
C VAL A 159 17.80 -5.56 14.23
N LYS A 160 18.74 -4.71 14.68
CA LYS A 160 19.22 -4.66 16.08
C LYS A 160 18.11 -4.40 17.10
N ASN A 161 17.02 -3.75 16.69
CA ASN A 161 15.98 -3.28 17.59
C ASN A 161 14.75 -4.18 17.66
N GLU A 162 14.64 -5.21 16.80
CA GLU A 162 13.39 -5.95 16.61
C GLU A 162 13.46 -7.46 16.89
N GLY A 163 14.64 -8.02 17.20
CA GLY A 163 14.78 -9.47 17.43
C GLY A 163 14.41 -10.31 16.20
N ALA A 164 14.52 -9.73 15.00
CA ALA A 164 14.26 -10.38 13.73
C ALA A 164 15.56 -10.69 12.99
N GLN A 165 15.59 -11.73 12.18
CA GLN A 165 16.73 -12.07 11.32
C GLN A 165 16.51 -11.48 9.91
N TYR A 166 17.55 -10.89 9.33
CA TYR A 166 17.52 -10.35 7.97
C TYR A 166 18.47 -11.13 7.06
N LEU A 167 18.03 -11.39 5.83
CA LEU A 167 18.83 -11.90 4.72
C LEU A 167 18.79 -10.86 3.60
N ALA A 168 19.90 -10.19 3.33
CA ALA A 168 20.03 -9.28 2.22
C ALA A 168 20.92 -9.91 1.13
N ILE A 169 20.43 -9.97 -0.09
CA ILE A 169 21.16 -10.44 -1.26
C ILE A 169 21.48 -9.21 -2.12
N THR A 170 22.75 -9.09 -2.51
CA THR A 170 23.22 -8.00 -3.37
C THR A 170 24.33 -8.53 -4.28
N PRO A 171 24.39 -8.09 -5.55
CA PRO A 171 25.52 -8.38 -6.43
C PRO A 171 26.76 -7.53 -6.09
N ASN A 172 26.62 -6.53 -5.23
CA ASN A 172 27.70 -5.61 -4.87
C ASN A 172 28.46 -6.09 -3.64
N GLN A 173 29.78 -5.98 -3.67
CA GLN A 173 30.60 -6.24 -2.48
C GLN A 173 30.40 -5.11 -1.46
N MET A 174 30.11 -5.50 -0.23
CA MET A 174 29.98 -4.59 0.91
C MET A 174 30.87 -5.07 2.05
N PHE A 175 31.37 -4.12 2.83
CA PHE A 175 32.19 -4.39 4.01
C PHE A 175 31.58 -3.68 5.21
N PHE A 176 31.33 -4.42 6.28
CA PHE A 176 30.74 -3.90 7.51
C PHE A 176 31.69 -4.13 8.68
N GLU A 177 32.56 -3.16 8.96
CA GLU A 177 33.52 -3.29 10.05
C GLU A 177 32.82 -3.13 11.42
N GLY A 178 33.08 -4.06 12.34
CA GLY A 178 32.58 -4.01 13.72
C GLY A 178 31.06 -4.18 13.86
N LYS A 179 30.38 -4.78 12.87
CA LYS A 179 28.95 -5.08 12.91
C LYS A 179 28.72 -6.58 12.98
N ASP A 180 27.69 -6.97 13.72
CA ASP A 180 27.22 -8.36 13.80
C ASP A 180 26.47 -8.72 12.50
N VAL A 181 27.23 -8.99 11.44
CA VAL A 181 26.73 -9.29 10.10
C VAL A 181 27.55 -10.43 9.51
N HIS A 182 26.87 -11.52 9.13
CA HIS A 182 27.50 -12.60 8.39
C HIS A 182 27.47 -12.29 6.89
N ILE A 183 28.64 -12.18 6.27
CA ILE A 183 28.75 -11.92 4.83
C ILE A 183 29.07 -13.22 4.11
N ILE A 184 28.13 -13.73 3.33
CA ILE A 184 28.31 -14.93 2.51
C ILE A 184 28.54 -14.50 1.06
N THR A 185 29.69 -14.86 0.51
CA THR A 185 30.03 -14.63 -0.90
C THR A 185 29.79 -15.90 -1.72
N VAL A 186 29.15 -15.74 -2.88
CA VAL A 186 28.90 -16.83 -3.83
C VAL A 186 29.54 -16.44 -5.16
N GLN A 187 30.45 -17.27 -5.68
CA GLN A 187 31.18 -17.03 -6.92
C GLN A 187 31.02 -18.22 -7.87
N ASN A 188 30.83 -17.96 -9.16
CA ASN A 188 30.91 -19.03 -10.17
C ASN A 188 32.38 -19.28 -10.53
N VAL A 189 32.86 -20.49 -10.25
CA VAL A 189 34.19 -20.97 -10.63
C VAL A 189 34.02 -22.26 -11.42
N ASP A 190 34.38 -22.24 -12.71
CA ASP A 190 34.27 -23.37 -13.64
C ASP A 190 32.88 -24.03 -13.65
N GLY A 191 31.81 -23.23 -13.63
CA GLY A 191 30.43 -23.71 -13.65
C GLY A 191 29.92 -24.25 -12.30
N LYS A 192 30.70 -24.14 -11.22
CA LYS A 192 30.30 -24.50 -9.85
C LYS A 192 30.17 -23.25 -8.98
N SER A 193 29.22 -23.26 -8.06
CA SER A 193 29.07 -22.19 -7.06
C SER A 193 30.02 -22.44 -5.89
N LEU A 194 31.01 -21.57 -5.75
CA LEU A 194 31.92 -21.54 -4.61
C LEU A 194 31.36 -20.59 -3.55
N ILE A 195 31.16 -21.09 -2.33
CA ILE A 195 30.57 -20.33 -1.21
C ILE A 195 31.68 -20.08 -0.18
N ARG A 196 31.81 -18.83 0.29
CA ARG A 196 32.74 -18.46 1.36
C ARG A 196 32.11 -17.44 2.30
N GLU A 197 32.28 -17.65 3.61
CA GLU A 197 31.95 -16.64 4.61
C GLU A 197 33.14 -15.70 4.79
N VAL A 198 32.86 -14.39 4.79
CA VAL A 198 33.83 -13.33 5.07
C VAL A 198 33.54 -12.84 6.48
N ILE A 199 34.52 -13.05 7.37
CA ILE A 199 34.52 -12.60 8.78
C ILE A 199 35.12 -11.20 8.84
#